data_AF-A0A6A4QAU0-F1
#
_entry.id   AF-A0A6A4QAU0-F1
#
_cell.length_a   1.000
_cell.length_b   1.000
_cell.length_c   1.000
_cell.angle_alpha   90.00
_cell.angle_beta   90.00
_cell.angle_gamma   90.00
#
_symmetry.space_group_name_H-M   'P 1'
#
loop_
_entity.id
_entity.type
_entity.pdbx_description
1 polymer ?
#
loop_
_entity_poly.entity_id
_entity_poly.type
_entity_poly.pdbx_seq_one_letter_code
_entity_poly.pdbx_strand_id
1 'polypeptide(L)' 'MPTMKQLIRNTRQPIRNVTKSPALRGCPQRRGTCTRVYVRLVQIHRLKQKKGNNLFQYRRGGRLKIY' A
#
# COMPACT_ATOMS: atom_id res chain seq x y z
N MET A 1 20.84 15.15 16.44
CA MET A 1 20.09 16.41 16.51
C MET A 1 20.79 17.43 15.62
N PRO A 2 20.13 18.05 14.63
CA PRO A 2 20.81 18.99 13.74
C PRO A 2 21.05 20.34 14.43
N THR A 3 22.16 20.98 14.10
CA THR A 3 22.57 22.30 14.62
C THR A 3 21.97 23.45 13.79
N MET A 4 21.87 24.65 14.37
CA MET A 4 21.32 25.84 13.69
C MET A 4 22.03 26.16 12.35
N LYS A 5 23.36 26.05 12.32
CA LYS A 5 24.15 26.28 11.08
C LYS A 5 23.78 25.28 9.96
N GLN A 6 23.40 24.06 10.31
CA GLN A 6 22.96 23.04 9.33
C GLN A 6 21.59 23.39 8.74
N LEU A 7 20.66 23.93 9.54
CA LEU A 7 19.33 24.34 9.07
C LEU A 7 19.37 25.61 8.19
N ILE A 8 20.31 26.51 8.45
CA ILE A 8 20.52 27.72 7.63
C ILE A 8 21.09 27.36 6.24
N ARG A 9 22.05 26.42 6.19
CA ARG A 9 22.64 25.96 4.92
C ARG A 9 21.71 25.02 4.14
N ASN A 10 21.04 24.12 4.86
CA ASN A 10 20.12 23.13 4.31
C ASN A 10 18.79 23.22 5.06
N THR A 11 17.88 24.03 4.53
CA THR A 11 16.53 24.16 5.09
C THR A 11 15.78 22.84 4.99
N ARG A 12 15.01 22.49 6.03
CA ARG A 12 14.15 21.30 6.00
C ARG A 12 13.10 21.46 4.90
N GLN A 13 13.04 20.50 4.00
CA GLN A 13 12.01 20.45 2.97
C GLN A 13 10.79 19.69 3.51
N PRO A 14 9.56 20.16 3.26
CA PRO A 14 8.37 19.41 3.59
C PRO A 14 8.30 18.12 2.76
N ILE A 15 7.91 17.02 3.40
CA ILE A 15 7.70 15.74 2.71
C ILE A 15 6.42 15.87 1.89
N ARG A 16 6.51 15.63 0.57
CA ARG A 16 5.34 15.62 -0.31
C ARG A 16 4.55 14.33 -0.12
N ASN A 17 3.33 14.46 0.38
CA ASN A 17 2.42 13.32 0.52
C ASN A 17 1.59 13.14 -0.75
N VAL A 18 1.71 11.98 -1.38
CA VAL A 18 0.87 11.60 -2.54
C VAL A 18 -0.37 10.87 -2.06
N THR A 19 -1.54 11.29 -2.53
CA THR A 19 -2.80 10.63 -2.19
C THR A 19 -2.88 9.26 -2.88
N LYS A 20 -3.30 8.23 -2.14
CA LYS A 20 -3.55 6.89 -2.70
C LYS A 20 -4.68 6.88 -3.76
N SER A 21 -5.52 7.91 -3.78
CA SER A 21 -6.69 8.03 -4.65
C SER A 21 -6.66 9.32 -5.49
N PRO A 22 -5.72 9.46 -6.45
CA PRO A 22 -5.56 10.68 -7.25
C PRO A 22 -6.78 10.97 -8.15
N ALA A 23 -7.52 9.94 -8.57
CA ALA A 23 -8.69 10.07 -9.43
C ALA A 23 -9.81 10.93 -8.80
N LEU A 24 -9.92 10.93 -7.48
CA LEU A 24 -10.96 11.65 -6.73
C LEU A 24 -10.73 13.17 -6.67
N ARG A 25 -9.50 13.65 -6.90
CA ARG A 25 -9.06 15.07 -6.76
C ARG A 25 -9.75 15.83 -5.61
N GLY A 26 -9.85 15.21 -4.44
CA GLY A 26 -10.45 15.83 -3.24
C GLY A 26 -11.98 15.73 -3.10
N CYS A 27 -12.69 15.16 -4.06
CA CYS A 27 -14.13 14.89 -3.94
C CYS A 27 -14.39 13.56 -3.19
N PRO A 28 -15.44 13.45 -2.35
CA PRO A 28 -15.77 12.19 -1.67
C PRO A 28 -16.17 11.08 -2.64
N GLN A 29 -16.78 11.44 -3.77
CA GLN A 29 -17.14 10.51 -4.84
C GLN A 29 -17.08 11.22 -6.20
N ARG A 30 -16.77 10.46 -7.26
CA ARG A 30 -16.81 10.93 -8.65
C ARG A 30 -17.52 9.94 -9.55
N ARG A 31 -18.37 10.45 -10.44
CA ARG A 31 -19.08 9.65 -11.45
C ARG A 31 -18.17 9.42 -12.66
N GLY A 32 -18.29 8.26 -13.28
CA GLY A 32 -17.60 7.89 -14.51
C GLY A 32 -18.34 6.76 -15.23
N THR A 33 -18.04 6.57 -16.52
CA THR A 33 -18.63 5.50 -17.35
C THR A 33 -17.68 4.32 -17.47
N CYS A 34 -18.23 3.10 -17.54
CA CYS A 34 -17.45 1.87 -17.68
C CYS A 34 -16.96 1.73 -19.13
N THR A 35 -15.63 1.66 -19.33
CA THR A 35 -15.07 1.45 -20.67
C THR A 35 -14.99 -0.03 -21.06
N ARG A 36 -14.84 -0.93 -20.09
CA ARG A 36 -14.83 -2.39 -20.28
C ARG A 36 -15.39 -3.09 -19.03
N VAL A 37 -16.10 -4.20 -19.25
CA VAL A 37 -16.64 -5.05 -18.19
C VAL A 37 -16.03 -6.43 -18.32
N TYR A 38 -15.31 -6.87 -17.29
CA TYR A 38 -14.72 -8.21 -17.21
C TYR A 38 -14.86 -8.76 -15.80
N VAL A 39 -14.87 -10.09 -15.69
CA VAL A 39 -14.95 -10.79 -14.41
C VAL A 39 -13.53 -11.10 -13.92
N ARG A 40 -13.24 -10.78 -12.65
CA ARG A 40 -11.97 -11.12 -12.01
C ARG A 40 -12.19 -12.25 -11.00
N LEU A 41 -11.48 -13.35 -11.16
CA LEU A 41 -11.39 -14.41 -10.15
C LEU A 41 -10.34 -14.00 -9.11
N VAL A 42 -10.75 -13.85 -7.85
CA VAL A 42 -9.86 -13.52 -6.73
C VAL A 42 -9.46 -14.82 -6.03
N GLN A 43 -8.15 -15.08 -5.89
CA GLN A 43 -7.66 -16.18 -5.06
C GLN A 43 -7.83 -15.81 -3.59
N ILE A 44 -8.74 -16.49 -2.90
CA ILE A 44 -8.96 -16.32 -1.46
C ILE A 44 -7.81 -17.00 -0.71
N HIS A 45 -6.71 -16.29 -0.50
CA HIS A 45 -5.82 -16.61 0.62
C HIS A 45 -6.43 -16.02 1.88
N ARG A 46 -7.01 -16.88 2.75
CA ARG A 46 -7.64 -16.50 4.02
C ARG A 46 -6.77 -15.49 4.78
N LEU A 47 -7.43 -14.45 5.27
CA LEU A 47 -6.87 -13.38 6.09
C LEU A 47 -6.08 -13.97 7.27
N LYS A 48 -4.84 -13.51 7.47
CA LYS A 48 -4.13 -13.66 8.76
C LYS A 48 -4.97 -12.95 9.82
N GLN A 49 -5.72 -13.69 10.64
CA GLN A 49 -6.21 -13.16 11.91
C GLN A 49 -5.00 -13.02 12.84
N LYS A 50 -4.63 -11.80 13.22
CA LYS A 50 -3.69 -11.59 14.32
C LYS A 50 -4.40 -11.99 15.63
N LYS A 51 -4.02 -13.12 16.21
CA LYS A 51 -4.26 -13.43 17.63
C LYS A 51 -2.88 -13.58 18.28
N GLY A 52 -2.41 -12.51 18.94
CA GLY A 52 -1.21 -12.52 19.80
C GLY A 52 0.17 -12.64 19.12
N ASN A 53 1.21 -12.64 19.96
CA ASN A 53 2.64 -12.54 19.62
C ASN A 53 3.30 -13.85 19.14
N ASN A 54 2.54 -14.87 18.71
CA ASN A 54 3.13 -16.13 18.22
C ASN A 54 2.72 -16.38 16.76
N LEU A 55 3.69 -16.31 15.86
CA LEU A 55 3.53 -16.51 14.42
C LEU A 55 3.65 -18.00 14.07
N PHE A 56 2.55 -18.75 14.15
CA PHE A 56 2.50 -20.09 13.55
C PHE A 56 2.20 -19.97 12.05
N GLN A 57 3.20 -20.26 11.20
CA GLN A 57 3.04 -20.36 9.75
C GLN A 57 2.87 -21.83 9.35
N TYR A 58 1.65 -22.26 9.04
CA TYR A 58 1.42 -23.50 8.32
C TYR A 58 1.55 -23.25 6.81
N ARG A 59 2.70 -23.60 6.23
CA ARG A 59 2.85 -23.70 4.76
C ARG A 59 2.13 -24.95 4.28
N ARG A 60 0.98 -24.81 3.62
CA ARG A 60 0.41 -25.86 2.78
C ARG A 60 0.40 -25.43 1.32
N GLY A 61 1.04 -26.23 0.48
CA GLY A 61 0.83 -26.25 -0.97
C GLY A 61 1.98 -25.65 -1.75
N GLY A 62 2.88 -26.50 -2.21
CA GLY A 62 4.08 -26.14 -2.95
C GLY A 62 3.83 -25.79 -4.41
N ARG A 63 4.79 -25.03 -4.96
CA ARG A 63 5.27 -25.22 -6.32
C ARG A 63 6.74 -24.82 -6.31
N LEU A 64 7.61 -25.83 -6.30
CA LEU A 64 9.02 -25.67 -6.60
C LEU A 64 9.09 -24.97 -7.97
N LYS A 65 9.73 -23.80 -8.04
CA LYS A 65 10.24 -23.28 -9.32
C LYS A 65 11.74 -23.15 -9.17
N ILE A 66 12.42 -24.09 -9.81
CA ILE A 66 13.83 -24.07 -10.14
C ILE A 66 13.98 -23.05 -11.27
N TYR A 67 14.70 -21.96 -11.01
CA TYR A 67 15.56 -21.22 -11.93
C TYR A 67 16.55 -20.44 -11.06
#